data_AF-A0A2D3TDC1-F1
#
_entry.id   AF-A0A2D3TDC1-F1
#
_cell.length_a   1.000
_cell.length_b   1.000
_cell.length_c   1.000
_cell.angle_alpha   90.00
_cell.angle_beta   90.00
_cell.angle_gamma   90.00
#
_symmetry.space_group_name_H-M   'P 1'
#
loop_
_entity.id
_entity.type
_entity.pdbx_description
1 polymer ?
#
loop_
_entity_poly.entity_id
_entity_poly.type
_entity_poly.pdbx_seq_one_letter_code
_entity_poly.pdbx_strand_id
1 'polypeptide(L)'
;MKGGSIEVGEGSIFKRTQMTGGSLNIKDGGRAEATVVNGGGRMLNDSGMDIGTVVNSGTYTLGDAHSTTAQSNNLTLGNEATAYIRKGTVNGANLGNGQMILGFGRLSSTLKGDVTVGERGQLDVINKGELDTREANLNLSGRVNLENAPDPGKVSRFGKVSMNQGHFYFDYSISDGFSKNYSILFCRR
;
A
#
# COMPACT_ATOMS: atom_id res chain seq x y z
N MET A 1 -11.17 -18.45 8.40
CA MET A 1 -12.20 -18.41 7.34
C MET A 1 -11.68 -19.17 6.13
N LYS A 2 -12.44 -20.15 5.64
CA LYS A 2 -12.12 -20.92 4.41
C LYS A 2 -13.01 -20.52 3.22
N GLY A 3 -14.05 -19.73 3.49
CA GLY A 3 -15.07 -19.23 2.56
C GLY A 3 -16.03 -18.30 3.32
N GLY A 4 -16.96 -17.67 2.59
CA GLY A 4 -17.90 -16.70 3.14
C GLY A 4 -17.36 -15.26 3.21
N SER A 5 -18.19 -14.34 3.69
CA SER A 5 -17.83 -12.93 3.86
C SER A 5 -18.16 -12.47 5.28
N ILE A 6 -17.26 -11.72 5.90
CA ILE A 6 -17.53 -11.00 7.14
C ILE A 6 -17.46 -9.51 6.86
N GLU A 7 -18.40 -8.76 7.43
CA GLU A 7 -18.38 -7.31 7.47
C GLU A 7 -18.13 -6.84 8.91
N VAL A 8 -17.21 -5.90 9.06
CA VAL A 8 -16.89 -5.24 10.33
C VAL A 8 -17.29 -3.78 10.19
N GLY A 9 -18.47 -3.45 10.73
CA GLY A 9 -19.03 -2.11 10.68
C GLY A 9 -18.78 -1.31 11.94
N GLU A 10 -19.48 -0.17 12.04
CA GLU A 10 -19.37 0.78 13.13
C GLU A 10 -19.44 0.12 14.51
N GLY A 11 -18.52 0.52 15.41
CA GLY A 11 -18.45 0.02 16.79
C GLY A 11 -17.97 -1.43 16.91
N SER A 12 -17.79 -2.15 15.80
CA SER A 12 -17.35 -3.54 15.80
C SER A 12 -15.82 -3.63 15.78
N ILE A 13 -15.29 -4.52 16.63
CA ILE A 13 -13.87 -4.85 16.64
C ILE A 13 -13.69 -6.34 16.38
N PHE A 14 -12.99 -6.66 15.30
CA PHE A 14 -12.72 -8.04 14.89
C PHE A 14 -11.24 -8.36 15.09
N LYS A 15 -10.91 -9.39 15.87
CA LYS A 15 -9.51 -9.65 16.28
C LYS A 15 -9.05 -11.05 15.93
N ARG A 16 -7.77 -11.19 15.61
CA ARG A 16 -7.05 -12.47 15.46
C ARG A 16 -7.73 -13.39 14.45
N THR A 17 -8.02 -12.85 13.28
CA THR A 17 -8.69 -13.59 12.21
C THR A 17 -7.64 -14.22 11.30
N GLN A 18 -7.77 -15.51 11.04
CA GLN A 18 -6.98 -16.18 10.01
C GLN A 18 -7.87 -16.54 8.83
N MET A 19 -7.50 -16.10 7.63
CA MET A 19 -8.22 -16.33 6.39
C MET A 19 -7.36 -17.21 5.48
N THR A 20 -7.93 -18.29 4.95
CA THR A 20 -7.34 -19.13 3.89
C THR A 20 -8.32 -19.23 2.71
N GLY A 21 -9.23 -18.25 2.61
CA GLY A 21 -10.38 -18.20 1.72
C GLY A 21 -11.39 -17.15 2.20
N GLY A 22 -12.34 -16.78 1.35
CA GLY A 22 -13.40 -15.81 1.68
C GLY A 22 -12.93 -14.36 1.77
N SER A 23 -13.84 -13.49 2.21
CA SER A 23 -13.61 -12.03 2.30
C SER A 23 -13.85 -11.46 3.70
N LEU A 24 -13.05 -10.45 4.05
CA LEU A 24 -13.24 -9.61 5.23
C LEU A 24 -13.32 -8.16 4.77
N ASN A 25 -14.47 -7.52 4.99
CA ASN A 25 -14.72 -6.13 4.62
C ASN A 25 -14.79 -5.28 5.89
N ILE A 26 -13.93 -4.27 6.00
CA ILE A 26 -13.99 -3.30 7.09
C ILE A 26 -14.65 -2.02 6.57
N LYS A 27 -15.78 -1.65 7.17
CA LYS A 27 -16.56 -0.48 6.82
C LYS A 27 -16.25 0.67 7.77
N ASP A 28 -16.90 1.81 7.54
CA ASP A 28 -16.74 2.99 8.38
C ASP A 28 -17.02 2.68 9.86
N GLY A 29 -16.20 3.23 10.75
CA GLY A 29 -16.20 2.96 12.19
C GLY A 29 -15.82 1.52 12.60
N GLY A 30 -15.55 0.62 11.65
CA GLY A 30 -15.13 -0.75 11.91
C GLY A 30 -13.63 -0.90 12.13
N ARG A 31 -13.24 -1.87 12.96
CA ARG A 31 -11.84 -2.12 13.28
C ARG A 31 -11.45 -3.59 13.23
N ALA A 32 -10.38 -3.92 12.50
CA ALA A 32 -9.78 -5.24 12.52
C ALA A 32 -8.35 -5.24 13.10
N GLU A 33 -8.03 -6.22 13.94
CA GLU A 33 -6.70 -6.34 14.56
C GLU A 33 -6.09 -7.72 14.36
N ALA A 34 -4.80 -7.77 14.02
CA ALA A 34 -4.03 -8.99 13.87
C ALA A 34 -4.70 -9.99 12.89
N THR A 35 -5.14 -9.47 11.73
CA THR A 35 -5.71 -10.30 10.66
C THR A 35 -4.59 -10.91 9.84
N VAL A 36 -4.67 -12.22 9.60
CA VAL A 36 -3.77 -12.96 8.72
C VAL A 36 -4.52 -13.40 7.47
N VAL A 37 -4.05 -12.96 6.31
CA VAL A 37 -4.65 -13.25 5.00
C VAL A 37 -3.72 -14.18 4.21
N ASN A 38 -4.08 -15.45 4.11
CA ASN A 38 -3.36 -16.46 3.33
C ASN A 38 -3.99 -16.63 1.94
N GLY A 39 -3.39 -17.49 1.11
CA GLY A 39 -3.86 -17.83 -0.24
C GLY A 39 -5.36 -18.07 -0.32
N GLY A 40 -6.00 -17.44 -1.29
CA GLY A 40 -7.45 -17.45 -1.49
C GLY A 40 -8.25 -16.47 -0.62
N GLY A 41 -7.65 -15.90 0.43
CA GLY A 41 -8.27 -14.87 1.27
C GLY A 41 -8.17 -13.47 0.66
N ARG A 42 -9.21 -12.65 0.86
CA ARG A 42 -9.28 -11.26 0.38
C ARG A 42 -9.73 -10.33 1.49
N MET A 43 -8.92 -9.34 1.83
CA MET A 43 -9.27 -8.33 2.82
C MET A 43 -9.46 -6.99 2.14
N LEU A 44 -10.59 -6.35 2.40
CA LEU A 44 -10.94 -5.04 1.89
C LEU A 44 -11.20 -4.12 3.09
N ASN A 45 -10.41 -3.07 3.22
CA ASN A 45 -10.67 -2.02 4.19
C ASN A 45 -11.24 -0.81 3.44
N ASP A 46 -12.56 -0.72 3.39
CA ASP A 46 -13.27 0.28 2.59
C ASP A 46 -13.32 1.62 3.30
N SER A 47 -13.49 1.70 4.62
CA SER A 47 -13.51 2.97 5.37
C SER A 47 -13.19 2.79 6.85
N GLY A 48 -12.65 1.64 7.25
CA GLY A 48 -12.34 1.38 8.65
C GLY A 48 -10.86 1.46 8.96
N MET A 49 -10.49 0.81 10.07
CA MET A 49 -9.11 0.71 10.51
C MET A 49 -8.67 -0.74 10.64
N ASP A 50 -7.54 -1.08 10.03
CA ASP A 50 -6.84 -2.33 10.33
C ASP A 50 -5.49 -2.07 11.02
N ILE A 51 -5.11 -2.98 11.92
CA ILE A 51 -3.85 -2.90 12.67
C ILE A 51 -3.16 -4.26 12.69
N GLY A 52 -1.90 -4.28 12.28
CA GLY A 52 -1.07 -5.49 12.30
C GLY A 52 -1.59 -6.55 11.34
N THR A 53 -2.15 -6.14 10.20
CA THR A 53 -2.55 -7.05 9.15
C THR A 53 -1.31 -7.70 8.54
N VAL A 54 -1.33 -9.02 8.43
CA VAL A 54 -0.29 -9.81 7.76
C VAL A 54 -0.92 -10.51 6.57
N VAL A 55 -0.50 -10.13 5.37
CA VAL A 55 -0.89 -10.80 4.13
C VAL A 55 0.23 -11.77 3.78
N ASN A 56 0.02 -13.07 3.93
CA ASN A 56 1.03 -14.07 3.61
C ASN A 56 1.09 -14.32 2.10
N SER A 57 -0.05 -14.63 1.49
CA SER A 57 -0.19 -14.93 0.05
C SER A 57 -1.59 -14.62 -0.51
N GLY A 58 -2.36 -13.81 0.22
CA GLY A 58 -3.68 -13.34 -0.19
C GLY A 58 -3.65 -11.93 -0.82
N THR A 59 -4.81 -11.32 -0.93
CA THR A 59 -4.95 -9.95 -1.43
C THR A 59 -5.46 -9.01 -0.35
N TYR A 60 -4.88 -7.82 -0.30
CA TYR A 60 -5.34 -6.72 0.54
C TYR A 60 -5.67 -5.49 -0.32
N THR A 61 -6.75 -4.80 -0.01
CA THR A 61 -7.12 -3.53 -0.66
C THR A 61 -7.47 -2.50 0.40
N LEU A 62 -6.81 -1.34 0.34
CA LEU A 62 -7.15 -0.18 1.15
C LEU A 62 -7.90 0.83 0.29
N GLY A 63 -9.16 1.03 0.66
CA GLY A 63 -10.08 2.00 0.08
C GLY A 63 -10.46 1.79 -1.38
N ASP A 64 -11.37 2.65 -1.82
CA ASP A 64 -11.89 2.80 -3.17
C ASP A 64 -12.31 4.27 -3.38
N ALA A 65 -13.10 4.55 -4.42
CA ALA A 65 -13.57 5.90 -4.72
C ALA A 65 -14.51 6.47 -3.64
N HIS A 66 -15.27 5.62 -2.96
CA HIS A 66 -16.29 5.98 -1.97
C HIS A 66 -15.75 6.03 -0.54
N SER A 67 -14.52 5.56 -0.30
CA SER A 67 -13.91 5.55 1.03
C SER A 67 -13.77 6.93 1.63
N THR A 68 -14.01 7.04 2.94
CA THR A 68 -13.84 8.29 3.70
C THR A 68 -12.55 8.26 4.53
N THR A 69 -12.38 7.25 5.37
CA THR A 69 -11.41 7.23 6.50
C THR A 69 -10.53 5.98 6.54
N ALA A 70 -10.39 5.26 5.42
CA ALA A 70 -9.64 3.99 5.37
C ALA A 70 -8.19 4.14 5.87
N GLN A 71 -7.84 3.36 6.90
CA GLN A 71 -6.53 3.40 7.56
C GLN A 71 -5.95 2.00 7.82
N SER A 72 -4.66 1.84 7.54
CA SER A 72 -3.89 0.65 7.91
C SER A 72 -2.67 1.04 8.74
N ASN A 73 -2.44 0.33 9.84
CA ASN A 73 -1.24 0.50 10.66
C ASN A 73 -0.44 -0.80 10.71
N ASN A 74 0.86 -0.74 10.40
CA ASN A 74 1.79 -1.87 10.44
C ASN A 74 1.40 -3.03 9.52
N LEU A 75 1.16 -2.74 8.25
CA LEU A 75 0.84 -3.75 7.23
C LEU A 75 2.07 -4.59 6.88
N THR A 76 1.96 -5.92 6.90
CA THR A 76 3.05 -6.83 6.51
C THR A 76 2.65 -7.65 5.29
N LEU A 77 3.54 -7.72 4.28
CA LEU A 77 3.33 -8.45 3.03
C LEU A 77 4.42 -9.54 2.87
N GLY A 78 3.97 -10.79 2.91
CA GLY A 78 4.73 -12.02 2.70
C GLY A 78 4.84 -12.41 1.22
N ASN A 79 5.32 -13.65 0.98
CA ASN A 79 5.57 -14.15 -0.37
C ASN A 79 4.27 -14.31 -1.18
N GLU A 80 4.20 -13.73 -2.37
CA GLU A 80 3.00 -13.70 -3.24
C GLU A 80 1.85 -12.81 -2.71
N ALA A 81 2.06 -12.10 -1.61
CA ALA A 81 1.08 -11.13 -1.14
C ALA A 81 1.05 -9.89 -2.05
N THR A 82 -0.15 -9.41 -2.36
CA THR A 82 -0.34 -8.13 -3.06
C THR A 82 -1.27 -7.22 -2.26
N ALA A 83 -0.83 -5.99 -2.03
CA ALA A 83 -1.62 -4.92 -1.45
C ALA A 83 -1.89 -3.82 -2.49
N TYR A 84 -3.16 -3.45 -2.64
CA TYR A 84 -3.60 -2.34 -3.48
C TYR A 84 -4.01 -1.17 -2.59
N ILE A 85 -3.20 -0.12 -2.54
CA ILE A 85 -3.46 1.08 -1.74
C ILE A 85 -4.10 2.12 -2.67
N ARG A 86 -5.44 2.03 -2.78
CA ARG A 86 -6.23 2.83 -3.71
C ARG A 86 -6.59 4.19 -3.12
N LYS A 87 -7.07 4.23 -1.89
CA LYS A 87 -7.40 5.46 -1.16
C LYS A 87 -7.18 5.25 0.34
N GLY A 88 -6.81 6.31 1.06
CA GLY A 88 -6.63 6.27 2.51
C GLY A 88 -5.16 6.30 2.93
N THR A 89 -4.90 5.98 4.20
CA THR A 89 -3.56 6.10 4.80
C THR A 89 -3.00 4.76 5.24
N VAL A 90 -1.78 4.44 4.80
CA VAL A 90 -0.94 3.39 5.39
C VAL A 90 0.11 4.06 6.28
N ASN A 91 0.17 3.65 7.53
CA ASN A 91 1.15 4.09 8.52
C ASN A 91 2.02 2.91 8.95
N GLY A 92 3.22 2.86 8.38
CA GLY A 92 4.17 1.78 8.56
C GLY A 92 3.83 0.52 7.75
N ALA A 93 4.82 -0.02 7.05
CA ALA A 93 4.65 -1.26 6.29
C ALA A 93 5.94 -2.07 6.19
N ASN A 94 5.81 -3.40 6.14
CA ASN A 94 6.91 -4.32 5.89
C ASN A 94 6.59 -5.18 4.65
N LEU A 95 7.22 -4.84 3.55
CA LEU A 95 7.13 -5.54 2.27
C LEU A 95 8.31 -6.52 2.23
N GLY A 96 8.23 -7.60 3.00
CA GLY A 96 9.34 -8.55 3.11
C GLY A 96 9.62 -9.27 1.78
N ASN A 97 8.57 -9.93 1.26
CA ASN A 97 8.61 -10.69 0.00
C ASN A 97 7.37 -10.42 -0.89
N GLY A 98 6.56 -9.42 -0.52
CA GLY A 98 5.30 -9.09 -1.19
C GLY A 98 5.37 -7.79 -1.96
N GLN A 99 4.29 -7.49 -2.67
CA GLN A 99 4.15 -6.31 -3.51
C GLN A 99 3.10 -5.35 -2.95
N MET A 100 3.46 -4.08 -2.83
CA MET A 100 2.51 -3.00 -2.58
C MET A 100 2.41 -2.12 -3.82
N ILE A 101 1.19 -1.92 -4.31
CA ILE A 101 0.88 -0.98 -5.38
C ILE A 101 0.19 0.23 -4.74
N LEU A 102 0.87 1.36 -4.77
CA LEU A 102 0.49 2.60 -4.10
C LEU A 102 0.15 3.68 -5.11
N GLY A 103 -1.07 4.22 -4.98
CA GLY A 103 -1.53 5.33 -5.81
C GLY A 103 -2.32 4.84 -7.02
N PHE A 104 -3.46 5.48 -7.22
CA PHE A 104 -4.39 5.19 -8.31
C PHE A 104 -4.95 6.52 -8.81
N GLY A 105 -5.12 6.66 -10.14
CA GLY A 105 -5.61 7.90 -10.73
C GLY A 105 -6.94 8.33 -10.11
N ARG A 106 -7.06 9.63 -9.81
CA ARG A 106 -8.25 10.28 -9.18
C ARG A 106 -8.54 9.88 -7.72
N LEU A 107 -7.69 9.10 -7.08
CA LEU A 107 -7.81 8.77 -5.66
C LEU A 107 -6.69 9.42 -4.85
N SER A 108 -6.95 9.60 -3.55
CA SER A 108 -6.01 10.20 -2.60
C SER A 108 -5.46 9.14 -1.64
N SER A 109 -4.17 8.88 -1.70
CA SER A 109 -3.51 7.95 -0.77
C SER A 109 -2.31 8.58 -0.08
N THR A 110 -2.05 8.13 1.14
CA THR A 110 -0.91 8.53 1.94
C THR A 110 -0.15 7.29 2.41
N LEU A 111 1.17 7.28 2.23
CA LEU A 111 2.07 6.35 2.88
C LEU A 111 2.99 7.15 3.81
N LYS A 112 3.04 6.75 5.08
CA LYS A 112 3.87 7.40 6.10
C LYS A 112 4.44 6.41 7.09
N GLY A 113 5.33 6.90 7.96
CA GLY A 113 6.01 6.07 8.95
C GLY A 113 7.10 5.22 8.32
N ASP A 114 7.59 4.22 9.05
CA ASP A 114 8.70 3.40 8.60
C ASP A 114 8.23 2.30 7.64
N VAL A 115 8.85 2.23 6.47
CA VAL A 115 8.51 1.30 5.39
C VAL A 115 9.74 0.50 5.03
N THR A 116 9.70 -0.80 5.28
CA THR A 116 10.75 -1.73 4.89
C THR A 116 10.39 -2.40 3.58
N VAL A 117 11.28 -2.31 2.60
CA VAL A 117 11.20 -3.07 1.34
C VAL A 117 12.33 -4.08 1.37
N GLY A 118 12.02 -5.31 1.78
CA GLY A 118 12.98 -6.41 1.91
C GLY A 118 13.54 -6.84 0.56
N GLU A 119 14.55 -7.71 0.55
CA GLU A 119 15.29 -8.12 -0.67
C GLU A 119 14.40 -8.59 -1.83
N ARG A 120 13.27 -9.22 -1.53
CA ARG A 120 12.28 -9.69 -2.52
C ARG A 120 10.99 -8.87 -2.51
N GLY A 121 10.93 -7.83 -1.69
CA GLY A 121 9.82 -6.90 -1.60
C GLY A 121 9.80 -5.93 -2.77
N GLN A 122 8.60 -5.51 -3.15
CA GLN A 122 8.40 -4.53 -4.20
C GLN A 122 7.39 -3.46 -3.78
N LEU A 123 7.79 -2.19 -3.88
CA LEU A 123 6.91 -1.04 -3.75
C LEU A 123 6.75 -0.36 -5.11
N ASP A 124 5.55 -0.40 -5.67
CA ASP A 124 5.20 0.31 -6.90
C ASP A 124 4.45 1.59 -6.55
N VAL A 125 5.02 2.73 -6.92
CA VAL A 125 4.44 4.04 -6.65
C VAL A 125 3.95 4.65 -7.94
N ILE A 126 2.64 4.81 -8.05
CA ILE A 126 1.95 5.36 -9.22
C ILE A 126 1.41 6.74 -8.85
N ASN A 127 2.23 7.76 -9.06
CA ASN A 127 1.94 9.15 -8.75
C ASN A 127 1.17 9.82 -9.89
N LYS A 128 -0.04 9.32 -10.16
CA LYS A 128 -1.00 9.86 -11.14
C LYS A 128 -2.24 10.49 -10.51
N GLY A 129 -2.44 10.27 -9.20
CA GLY A 129 -3.53 10.84 -8.39
C GLY A 129 -3.00 11.82 -7.35
N GLU A 130 -3.72 12.00 -6.25
CA GLU A 130 -3.20 12.69 -5.07
C GLU A 130 -2.45 11.68 -4.21
N LEU A 131 -1.13 11.82 -4.12
CA LEU A 131 -0.27 10.89 -3.40
C LEU A 131 0.66 11.66 -2.47
N ASP A 132 0.66 11.27 -1.20
CA ASP A 132 1.59 11.81 -0.21
C ASP A 132 2.45 10.71 0.41
N THR A 133 3.75 10.76 0.10
CA THR A 133 4.78 9.84 0.62
C THR A 133 5.83 10.56 1.46
N ARG A 134 5.67 11.87 1.73
CA ARG A 134 6.71 12.73 2.31
C ARG A 134 7.16 12.32 3.70
N GLU A 135 6.28 11.64 4.43
CA GLU A 135 6.52 11.16 5.80
C GLU A 135 6.87 9.67 5.84
N ALA A 136 7.04 9.01 4.69
CA ALA A 136 7.48 7.62 4.63
C ALA A 136 9.01 7.54 4.67
N ASN A 137 9.54 6.84 5.67
CA ASN A 137 10.96 6.55 5.79
C ASN A 137 11.23 5.16 5.22
N LEU A 138 12.00 5.06 4.14
CA LEU A 138 12.28 3.80 3.47
C LEU A 138 13.53 3.12 4.04
N ASN A 139 13.42 1.84 4.36
CA ASN A 139 14.53 0.91 4.56
C ASN A 139 14.53 -0.07 3.38
N LEU A 140 15.43 0.13 2.43
CA LEU A 140 15.35 -0.44 1.09
C LEU A 140 16.47 -1.46 0.82
N SER A 141 16.07 -2.73 0.67
CA SER A 141 16.90 -3.82 0.14
C SER A 141 16.34 -4.47 -1.12
N GLY A 142 15.04 -4.28 -1.40
CA GLY A 142 14.39 -4.76 -2.62
C GLY A 142 14.21 -3.70 -3.69
N ARG A 143 13.02 -3.70 -4.31
CA ARG A 143 12.69 -2.88 -5.47
C ARG A 143 11.67 -1.79 -5.13
N VAL A 144 11.94 -0.56 -5.59
CA VAL A 144 10.94 0.50 -5.67
C VAL A 144 10.80 0.93 -7.12
N ASN A 145 9.60 0.83 -7.68
CA ASN A 145 9.28 1.35 -9.00
C ASN A 145 8.53 2.68 -8.84
N LEU A 146 8.95 3.71 -9.57
CA LEU A 146 8.38 5.03 -9.52
C LEU A 146 7.82 5.39 -10.90
N GLU A 147 6.51 5.54 -10.97
CA GLU A 147 5.79 6.03 -12.14
C GLU A 147 5.13 7.37 -11.78
N ASN A 148 5.66 8.46 -12.31
CA ASN A 148 5.10 9.79 -12.10
C ASN A 148 4.33 10.27 -13.34
N ALA A 149 3.23 10.99 -13.13
CA ALA A 149 2.54 11.68 -14.22
C ALA A 149 3.43 12.78 -14.85
N PRO A 150 3.20 13.15 -16.12
CA PRO A 150 3.92 14.22 -16.84
C PRO A 150 3.78 15.64 -16.24
N ASP A 151 3.08 15.79 -15.12
CA ASP A 151 2.86 17.06 -14.43
C ASP A 151 4.05 17.40 -13.52
N PRO A 152 4.70 18.57 -13.66
CA PRO A 152 5.82 19.00 -12.81
C PRO A 152 5.57 18.92 -11.30
N GLY A 153 4.31 18.99 -10.85
CA GLY A 153 3.94 18.85 -9.44
C GLY A 153 3.95 17.39 -8.94
N LYS A 154 3.84 16.42 -9.84
CA LYS A 154 3.74 14.98 -9.53
C LYS A 154 5.12 14.36 -9.47
N VAL A 155 5.82 14.57 -8.36
CA VAL A 155 7.11 13.94 -8.05
C VAL A 155 7.01 13.03 -6.84
N SER A 156 7.73 11.92 -6.88
CA SER A 156 7.80 11.00 -5.74
C SER A 156 8.74 11.56 -4.67
N ARG A 157 8.25 11.67 -3.44
CA ARG A 157 8.99 12.27 -2.32
C ARG A 157 8.93 11.36 -1.11
N PHE A 158 10.07 10.90 -0.63
CA PHE A 158 10.13 10.16 0.64
C PHE A 158 10.79 11.03 1.71
N GLY A 159 10.57 10.65 2.97
CA GLY A 159 11.26 11.22 4.12
C GLY A 159 12.74 10.82 4.07
N LYS A 160 13.15 9.94 4.98
CA LYS A 160 14.47 9.34 4.97
C LYS A 160 14.50 8.12 4.05
N VAL A 161 15.61 7.92 3.33
CA VAL A 161 15.87 6.66 2.60
C VAL A 161 17.19 6.07 3.09
N SER A 162 17.12 4.90 3.73
CA SER A 162 18.24 4.04 4.05
C SER A 162 18.27 2.88 3.06
N MET A 163 19.37 2.68 2.35
CA MET A 163 19.45 1.74 1.25
C MET A 163 20.60 0.75 1.46
N ASN A 164 20.27 -0.53 1.46
CA ASN A 164 21.20 -1.64 1.56
C ASN A 164 20.95 -2.60 0.40
N GLN A 165 21.62 -2.37 -0.73
CA GLN A 165 21.55 -3.16 -1.98
C GLN A 165 20.24 -3.12 -2.77
N GLY A 166 19.23 -2.34 -2.36
CA GLY A 166 18.00 -2.23 -3.14
C GLY A 166 18.15 -1.42 -4.43
N HIS A 167 17.04 -1.16 -5.11
CA HIS A 167 17.02 -0.45 -6.39
C HIS A 167 15.79 0.44 -6.53
N PHE A 168 15.99 1.63 -7.10
CA PHE A 168 14.92 2.46 -7.66
C PHE A 168 14.89 2.30 -9.17
N TYR A 169 13.71 2.03 -9.71
CA TYR A 169 13.44 2.07 -11.14
C TYR A 169 12.49 3.22 -11.41
N PHE A 170 12.84 3.99 -12.43
CA PHE A 170 12.09 5.16 -12.85
C PHE A 170 11.40 4.81 -14.15
N ASP A 171 10.09 4.56 -14.08
CA ASP A 171 9.30 4.32 -15.28
C ASP A 171 9.05 5.67 -15.97
N TYR A 172 9.23 5.69 -17.29
CA TYR A 172 9.00 6.83 -18.15
C TYR A 172 8.01 6.41 -19.24
N SER A 173 6.78 6.89 -19.17
CA SER A 173 5.82 6.67 -20.26
C SER A 173 6.03 7.77 -21.31
N ILE A 174 6.52 7.46 -22.51
CA ILE A 174 6.56 8.43 -23.62
C ILE A 174 5.16 8.44 -24.24
N SER A 175 4.33 9.45 -23.95
CA SER A 175 2.94 9.44 -24.43
C SER A 175 2.63 10.38 -25.59
N ASP A 176 3.59 10.93 -26.35
CA ASP A 176 3.29 11.78 -27.53
C ASP A 176 4.54 12.44 -28.19
N GLY A 177 5.65 11.72 -28.36
CA GLY A 177 6.73 12.14 -29.29
C GLY A 177 7.50 13.44 -29.00
N PHE A 178 7.09 14.26 -28.03
CA PHE A 178 7.69 15.57 -27.72
C PHE A 178 7.81 15.89 -26.23
N SER A 179 7.20 15.10 -25.33
CA SER A 179 7.35 15.28 -23.89
C SER A 179 8.35 14.26 -23.31
N LYS A 180 9.50 14.74 -22.82
CA LYS A 180 10.41 13.91 -22.01
C LYS A 180 9.81 13.81 -20.60
N ASN A 181 9.38 12.62 -20.22
CA ASN A 181 8.88 12.35 -18.89
C ASN A 181 10.03 12.06 -17.93
N TYR A 182 10.20 12.91 -16.93
CA TYR A 182 11.20 12.76 -15.89
C TYR A 182 10.53 12.26 -14.62
N SER A 183 10.75 11.00 -14.26
CA SER A 183 10.45 10.53 -12.92
C SER A 183 11.56 11.05 -11.99
N ILE A 184 11.18 11.92 -11.05
CA ILE A 184 12.12 12.57 -10.11
C ILE A 184 11.84 12.03 -8.70
N LEU A 185 12.91 11.68 -7.99
CA LEU A 185 12.90 11.27 -6.59
C LEU A 185 13.57 12.35 -5.73
N PHE A 186 12.86 12.83 -4.70
CA PHE A 186 13.44 13.65 -3.64
C PHE A 186 13.54 12.86 -2.34
N CYS A 187 14.75 12.85 -1.76
CA CYS A 187 15.01 12.31 -0.42
C CYS A 187 15.36 13.47 0.53
N ARG A 188 14.73 13.50 1.70
CA ARG A 188 15.10 14.46 2.75
C ARG A 188 16.17 13.84 3.66
N ARG A 189 17.06 14.68 4.19
CA ARG A 189 18.04 14.28 5.20
C ARG A 189 17.38 14.19 6.57
#